data_AF-A0A2N3HP82-F1
#
_entry.id   AF-A0A2N3HP82-F1
#
_cell.length_a   1.000
_cell.length_b   1.000
_cell.length_c   1.000
_cell.angle_alpha   90.00
_cell.angle_beta   90.00
_cell.angle_gamma   90.00
#
_symmetry.space_group_name_H-M   'P 1'
#
loop_
_entity.id
_entity.type
_entity.pdbx_description
1 polymer ?
#
loop_
_entity_poly.entity_id
_entity_poly.type
_entity_poly.pdbx_seq_one_letter_code
_entity_poly.pdbx_strand_id
1 'polypeptide(L)'
;MKIKVLNYIIYGIIMLTLASCGNKTQSDFIYSKADKKVEMVLENNAEFLVVGQPTKAKFVTENIDNQKFLIFGPGIMVNQADKDGFRFTITPIEKTLVDGKLEIQVTERIENGENFTHKFLVPVKTKAE
;
A
#
# COMPACT_ATOMS: atom_id res chain seq x y z
N MET A 1 -11.79 -48.71 -39.88
CA MET A 1 -10.64 -48.34 -39.02
C MET A 1 -11.17 -47.44 -37.90
N LYS A 2 -10.64 -47.64 -36.70
CA LYS A 2 -11.23 -47.31 -35.39
C LYS A 2 -11.46 -45.81 -35.15
N ILE A 3 -12.57 -45.52 -34.48
CA ILE A 3 -12.96 -44.25 -33.86
C ILE A 3 -11.80 -43.60 -33.10
N LYS A 4 -11.53 -42.32 -33.37
CA LYS A 4 -10.88 -41.38 -32.43
C LYS A 4 -11.51 -39.98 -32.55
N VAL A 5 -12.84 -39.90 -32.39
CA VAL A 5 -13.57 -38.63 -32.19
C VAL A 5 -13.50 -38.19 -30.71
N LEU A 6 -12.58 -38.77 -29.93
CA LEU A 6 -12.51 -38.63 -28.49
C LEU A 6 -11.18 -38.00 -28.07
N ASN A 7 -10.86 -36.82 -28.60
CA ASN A 7 -9.78 -36.00 -28.00
C ASN A 7 -9.89 -34.49 -28.22
N TYR A 8 -10.97 -34.00 -28.85
CA TYR A 8 -11.17 -32.55 -29.06
C TYR A 8 -12.01 -31.88 -27.96
N ILE A 9 -12.65 -32.64 -27.07
CA ILE A 9 -13.44 -32.09 -25.95
C ILE A 9 -12.53 -31.65 -24.79
N ILE A 10 -11.30 -32.19 -24.69
CA ILE A 10 -10.35 -31.86 -23.61
C ILE A 10 -9.78 -30.43 -23.77
N TYR A 11 -9.73 -29.89 -24.99
CA TYR A 11 -9.29 -28.51 -25.20
C TYR A 11 -10.36 -27.44 -24.92
N GLY A 12 -11.63 -27.84 -24.78
CA GLY A 12 -12.74 -26.90 -24.52
C GLY A 12 -12.94 -26.51 -23.05
N ILE A 13 -12.35 -27.27 -22.11
CA ILE A 13 -12.62 -27.10 -20.67
C ILE A 13 -11.52 -26.28 -19.96
N ILE A 14 -10.35 -26.09 -20.58
CA ILE A 14 -9.21 -25.38 -19.95
C ILE A 14 -9.26 -23.85 -20.16
N MET A 15 -10.24 -23.32 -20.90
CA MET A 15 -10.42 -21.86 -21.05
C MET A 15 -11.34 -21.23 -20.00
N LEU A 16 -11.83 -22.00 -19.02
CA LEU A 16 -12.81 -21.52 -18.04
C LEU A 16 -12.25 -21.25 -16.65
N THR A 17 -11.00 -20.78 -16.54
CA THR A 17 -10.46 -20.25 -15.28
C THR A 17 -9.54 -19.05 -15.50
N LEU A 18 -10.04 -18.00 -16.17
CA LEU A 18 -9.66 -16.65 -15.78
C LEU A 18 -10.81 -16.08 -14.97
N ALA A 19 -10.96 -16.67 -13.77
CA ALA A 19 -11.73 -16.10 -12.71
C ALA A 19 -11.22 -14.68 -12.48
N SER A 20 -12.08 -13.71 -12.79
CA SER A 20 -12.25 -12.49 -12.01
C SER A 20 -10.93 -11.95 -11.43
N CYS A 21 -10.11 -11.34 -12.28
CA CYS A 21 -9.19 -10.33 -11.79
C CYS A 21 -10.05 -9.13 -11.40
N GLY A 22 -10.62 -9.19 -10.20
CA GLY A 22 -11.16 -8.01 -9.54
C GLY A 22 -9.98 -7.05 -9.45
N ASN A 23 -10.04 -5.96 -10.23
CA ASN A 23 -9.13 -4.84 -10.10
C ASN A 23 -9.22 -4.38 -8.64
N LYS A 24 -8.30 -4.85 -7.80
CA LYS A 24 -8.01 -4.19 -6.54
C LYS A 24 -7.35 -2.89 -6.95
N THR A 25 -8.08 -1.79 -6.83
CA THR A 25 -7.56 -0.43 -6.89
C THR A 25 -6.57 -0.22 -5.74
N GLN A 26 -5.39 -0.81 -5.87
CA GLN A 26 -4.21 -0.63 -5.03
C GLN A 26 -3.19 0.19 -5.84
N SER A 27 -3.60 1.38 -6.31
CA SER A 27 -2.76 2.23 -7.17
C SER A 27 -2.26 3.52 -6.53
N ASP A 28 -2.87 3.99 -5.43
CA ASP A 28 -2.64 5.37 -4.98
C ASP A 28 -1.62 5.51 -3.84
N PHE A 29 -1.15 4.40 -3.28
CA PHE A 29 -0.20 4.38 -2.16
C PHE A 29 1.15 3.77 -2.52
N ILE A 30 1.55 3.83 -3.80
CA ILE A 30 2.86 3.38 -4.28
C ILE A 30 3.60 4.58 -4.84
N TYR A 31 4.85 4.76 -4.41
CA TYR A 31 5.77 5.73 -4.97
C TYR A 31 7.06 5.05 -5.42
N SER A 32 7.56 5.43 -6.59
CA SER A 32 8.82 4.92 -7.13
C SER A 32 9.60 6.05 -7.82
N LYS A 33 10.91 6.09 -7.58
CA LYS A 33 11.87 7.01 -8.22
C LYS A 33 13.17 6.25 -8.44
N ALA A 34 13.66 6.20 -9.67
CA ALA A 34 14.78 5.35 -10.08
C ALA A 34 14.54 3.87 -9.71
N ASP A 35 15.45 3.25 -8.98
CA ASP A 35 15.38 1.87 -8.50
C ASP A 35 14.69 1.73 -7.13
N LYS A 36 14.30 2.84 -6.50
CA LYS A 36 13.70 2.86 -5.16
C LYS A 36 12.18 2.87 -5.25
N LYS A 37 11.55 2.10 -4.36
CA LYS A 37 10.09 2.05 -4.22
C LYS A 37 9.67 1.96 -2.75
N VAL A 38 8.56 2.62 -2.44
CA VAL A 38 7.85 2.51 -1.18
C VAL A 38 6.36 2.36 -1.45
N GLU A 39 5.74 1.42 -0.76
CA GLU A 39 4.30 1.18 -0.79
C GLU A 39 3.74 1.25 0.62
N MET A 40 2.70 2.06 0.82
CA MET A 40 1.91 2.05 2.05
C MET A 40 0.70 1.14 1.86
N VAL A 41 0.54 0.17 2.76
CA VAL A 41 -0.58 -0.77 2.74
C VAL A 41 -1.37 -0.65 4.04
N LEU A 42 -2.67 -0.36 3.93
CA LEU A 42 -3.60 -0.46 5.06
C LEU A 42 -3.96 -1.95 5.25
N GLU A 43 -3.72 -2.50 6.45
CA GLU A 43 -3.85 -3.95 6.69
C GLU A 43 -5.31 -4.43 6.66
N ASN A 44 -6.27 -3.52 6.82
CA ASN A 44 -7.69 -3.80 6.69
C ASN A 44 -8.19 -3.80 5.23
N ASN A 45 -7.30 -3.61 4.24
CA ASN A 45 -7.63 -3.48 2.81
C ASN A 45 -8.59 -2.32 2.49
N ALA A 46 -8.69 -1.31 3.36
CA ALA A 46 -9.47 -0.12 3.08
C ALA A 46 -8.73 0.81 2.09
N GLU A 47 -9.48 1.65 1.39
CA GLU A 47 -8.96 2.69 0.50
C GLU A 47 -8.84 4.05 1.20
N PHE A 48 -9.32 4.16 2.44
CA PHE A 48 -9.37 5.39 3.23
C PHE A 48 -9.20 5.10 4.72
N LEU A 49 -8.82 6.13 5.47
CA LEU A 49 -8.81 6.12 6.93
C LEU A 49 -10.09 6.75 7.48
N VAL A 50 -10.37 6.53 8.76
CA VAL A 50 -11.51 7.16 9.46
C VAL A 50 -11.02 7.97 10.64
N VAL A 51 -11.51 9.20 10.80
CA VAL A 51 -11.14 10.09 11.91
C VAL A 51 -11.31 9.37 13.26
N GLY A 52 -10.28 9.46 14.10
CA GLY A 52 -10.26 8.88 15.44
C GLY A 52 -10.24 7.35 15.49
N GLN A 53 -10.24 6.66 14.35
CA GLN A 53 -10.15 5.19 14.31
C GLN A 53 -8.71 4.75 14.03
N PRO A 54 -8.07 4.00 14.95
CA PRO A 54 -6.74 3.45 14.72
C PRO A 54 -6.79 2.40 13.61
N THR A 55 -5.99 2.61 12.57
CA THR A 55 -5.84 1.67 11.44
C THR A 55 -4.41 1.16 11.39
N LYS A 56 -4.23 -0.15 11.29
CA LYS A 56 -2.90 -0.74 11.09
C LYS A 56 -2.46 -0.55 9.65
N ALA A 57 -1.21 -0.15 9.48
CA ALA A 57 -0.58 0.02 8.18
C ALA A 57 0.85 -0.51 8.20
N LYS A 58 1.31 -0.94 7.02
CA LYS A 58 2.71 -1.32 6.79
C LYS A 58 3.30 -0.50 5.64
N PHE A 59 4.61 -0.25 5.72
CA PHE A 59 5.37 0.33 4.63
C PHE A 59 6.33 -0.74 4.09
N VAL A 60 6.11 -1.13 2.84
CA VAL A 60 6.94 -2.09 2.12
C VAL A 60 7.92 -1.29 1.27
N THR A 61 9.21 -1.59 1.42
CA THR A 61 10.29 -0.86 0.73
C THR A 61 11.09 -1.78 -0.17
N GLU A 62 11.55 -1.25 -1.31
CA GLU A 62 12.47 -1.91 -2.23
C GLU A 62 13.64 -0.96 -2.52
N ASN A 63 14.87 -1.45 -2.35
CA ASN A 63 16.13 -0.69 -2.53
C ASN A 63 16.27 0.58 -1.68
N ILE A 64 15.60 0.64 -0.53
CA ILE A 64 15.70 1.71 0.47
C ILE A 64 16.50 1.23 1.67
N ASP A 65 17.47 2.04 2.12
CA ASP A 65 18.17 1.81 3.39
C ASP A 65 17.23 2.10 4.57
N ASN A 66 16.70 1.04 5.17
CA ASN A 66 15.79 1.11 6.31
C ASN A 66 16.41 1.78 7.55
N GLN A 67 17.74 1.84 7.70
CA GLN A 67 18.38 2.56 8.81
C GLN A 67 18.31 4.08 8.62
N LYS A 68 18.15 4.54 7.38
CA LYS A 68 18.07 5.95 7.00
C LYS A 68 16.65 6.36 6.61
N PHE A 69 15.70 5.45 6.72
CA PHE A 69 14.31 5.65 6.34
C PHE A 69 13.48 6.16 7.51
N LEU A 70 12.73 7.24 7.25
CA LEU A 70 11.91 7.95 8.22
C LEU A 70 10.49 8.04 7.68
N ILE A 71 9.53 7.76 8.55
CA ILE A 71 8.10 7.89 8.28
C ILE A 71 7.52 8.79 9.36
N PHE A 72 6.85 9.87 8.95
CA PHE A 72 6.24 10.80 9.89
C PHE A 72 4.98 11.43 9.33
N GLY A 73 4.05 11.72 10.23
CA GLY A 73 2.76 12.29 9.93
C GLY A 73 1.91 12.38 11.19
N PRO A 74 0.87 13.23 11.21
CA PRO A 74 0.00 13.34 12.36
C PRO A 74 -0.69 12.00 12.71
N GLY A 75 -0.72 11.65 13.99
CA GLY A 75 -1.43 10.45 14.45
C GLY A 75 -0.78 9.11 14.10
N ILE A 76 0.48 9.11 13.64
CA ILE A 76 1.25 7.89 13.37
C ILE A 76 1.97 7.44 14.65
N MET A 77 1.81 6.17 15.00
CA MET A 77 2.55 5.50 16.07
C MET A 77 3.28 4.27 15.52
N VAL A 78 4.57 4.13 15.86
CA VAL A 78 5.36 2.94 15.50
C VAL A 78 4.97 1.79 16.41
N ASN A 79 4.49 0.69 15.81
CA ASN A 79 4.19 -0.52 16.57
C ASN A 79 5.39 -1.46 16.58
N GLN A 80 6.07 -1.60 15.44
CA GLN A 80 7.17 -2.55 15.24
C GLN A 80 8.02 -2.12 14.04
N ALA A 81 9.33 -2.24 14.16
CA ALA A 81 10.30 -2.07 13.08
C ALA A 81 11.20 -3.31 13.05
N ASP A 82 10.99 -4.20 12.08
CA ASP A 82 11.77 -5.43 11.93
C ASP A 82 12.11 -5.70 10.47
N LYS A 83 12.65 -6.90 10.21
CA LYS A 83 13.07 -7.35 8.87
C LYS A 83 11.93 -7.42 7.85
N ASP A 84 10.68 -7.55 8.28
CA ASP A 84 9.50 -7.67 7.42
C ASP A 84 8.87 -6.30 7.13
N GLY A 85 9.53 -5.22 7.56
CA GLY A 85 9.17 -3.83 7.29
C GLY A 85 8.77 -3.07 8.55
N PHE A 86 8.15 -1.92 8.34
CA PHE A 86 7.71 -1.05 9.41
C PHE A 86 6.19 -1.14 9.56
N ARG A 87 5.71 -1.48 10.77
CA ARG A 87 4.29 -1.53 11.11
C ARG A 87 3.91 -0.36 12.00
N PHE A 88 2.81 0.28 11.65
CA PHE A 88 2.31 1.47 12.32
C PHE A 88 0.82 1.34 12.65
N THR A 89 0.41 2.11 13.65
CA THR A 89 -0.98 2.48 13.84
C THR A 89 -1.14 3.93 13.38
N ILE A 90 -2.12 4.19 12.52
CA ILE A 90 -2.46 5.51 12.04
C ILE A 90 -3.84 5.86 12.58
N THR A 91 -3.93 6.91 13.38
CA THR A 91 -5.19 7.44 13.92
C THR A 91 -5.35 8.87 13.41
N PRO A 92 -6.13 9.11 12.34
CA PRO A 92 -6.28 10.45 11.78
C PRO A 92 -6.89 11.42 12.78
N ILE A 93 -6.32 12.61 12.84
CA ILE A 93 -6.78 13.72 13.68
C ILE A 93 -7.39 14.77 12.74
N GLU A 94 -8.68 15.07 12.92
CA GLU A 94 -9.43 15.93 11.98
C GLU A 94 -8.77 17.30 11.74
N LYS A 95 -8.30 17.96 12.79
CA LYS A 95 -7.62 19.27 12.70
C LYS A 95 -6.28 19.26 11.96
N THR A 96 -5.75 18.09 11.58
CA THR A 96 -4.46 17.96 10.89
C THR A 96 -4.63 17.55 9.43
N LEU A 97 -5.87 17.43 8.94
CA LEU A 97 -6.15 17.06 7.57
C LEU A 97 -5.96 18.27 6.64
N VAL A 98 -5.46 18.00 5.45
CA VAL A 98 -5.35 18.97 4.35
C VAL A 98 -6.29 18.51 3.25
N ASP A 99 -7.34 19.29 2.96
CA ASP A 99 -8.36 18.97 1.96
C ASP A 99 -8.95 17.55 2.10
N GLY A 100 -9.25 17.15 3.35
CA GLY A 100 -9.83 15.84 3.67
C GLY A 100 -8.85 14.66 3.57
N LYS A 101 -7.55 14.93 3.45
CA LYS A 101 -6.49 13.92 3.36
C LYS A 101 -5.49 14.05 4.51
N LEU A 102 -4.96 12.92 4.95
CA LEU A 102 -3.85 12.87 5.88
C LEU A 102 -2.54 12.86 5.08
N GLU A 103 -1.68 13.84 5.33
CA GLU A 103 -0.32 13.83 4.78
C GLU A 103 0.58 12.90 5.60
N ILE A 104 1.17 11.90 4.93
CA ILE A 104 2.19 11.04 5.51
C ILE A 104 3.45 11.18 4.67
N GLN A 105 4.52 11.69 5.28
CA GLN A 105 5.79 11.87 4.61
C GLN A 105 6.70 10.67 4.87
N VAL A 106 7.37 10.25 3.81
CA VAL A 106 8.44 9.24 3.85
C VAL A 106 9.71 9.85 3.28
N THR A 107 10.84 9.59 3.95
CA THR A 107 12.15 10.09 3.52
C THR A 107 13.24 9.07 3.81
N GLU A 108 14.06 8.75 2.82
CA GLU A 108 15.37 8.12 3.01
C GLU A 108 16.45 9.19 2.88
N ARG A 109 17.28 9.33 3.91
CA ARG A 109 18.38 10.29 3.90
C ARG A 109 19.57 9.76 3.12
N ILE A 110 20.08 10.55 2.17
CA ILE A 110 21.23 10.18 1.34
C ILE A 110 22.38 11.14 1.67
N GLU A 111 23.51 10.62 2.16
CA GLU A 111 24.61 11.43 2.70
C GLU A 111 25.22 12.39 1.67
N ASN A 112 25.34 11.96 0.42
CA ASN A 112 26.01 12.71 -0.65
C ASN A 112 25.10 12.95 -1.86
N GLY A 113 23.79 13.14 -1.64
CA GLY A 113 22.82 13.30 -2.72
C GLY A 113 21.49 13.90 -2.29
N GLU A 114 20.56 14.00 -3.24
CA GLU A 114 19.18 14.39 -2.95
C GLU A 114 18.48 13.27 -2.19
N ASN A 115 17.81 13.59 -1.08
CA ASN A 115 17.00 12.62 -0.35
C ASN A 115 15.89 12.04 -1.24
N PHE A 116 15.61 10.74 -1.10
CA PHE A 116 14.39 10.16 -1.62
C PHE A 116 13.25 10.56 -0.68
N THR A 117 12.35 11.44 -1.14
CA THR A 117 11.24 11.97 -0.32
C THR A 117 9.93 11.96 -1.08
N HIS A 118 8.85 11.58 -0.40
CA HIS A 118 7.50 11.60 -0.93
C HIS A 118 6.47 11.88 0.15
N LYS A 119 5.32 12.46 -0.24
CA LYS A 119 4.16 12.65 0.62
C LYS A 119 2.98 11.85 0.08
N PHE A 120 2.55 10.84 0.83
CA PHE A 120 1.28 10.17 0.60
C PHE A 120 0.13 11.06 1.09
N LEU A 121 -0.87 11.25 0.24
CA LEU A 121 -2.10 11.97 0.56
C LEU A 121 -3.23 10.96 0.75
N VAL A 122 -3.42 10.50 1.98
CA VAL A 122 -4.33 9.39 2.30
C VAL A 122 -5.74 9.93 2.53
N PRO A 123 -6.76 9.50 1.77
CA PRO A 123 -8.14 9.95 1.99
C PRO A 123 -8.62 9.61 3.40
N VAL A 124 -9.34 10.55 4.03
CA VAL A 124 -9.93 10.36 5.36
C VAL A 124 -11.41 10.65 5.31
N LYS A 125 -12.22 9.77 5.89
CA LYS A 125 -13.65 9.99 6.13
C LYS A 125 -13.89 10.39 7.57
N THR A 126 -14.85 11.28 7.79
CA THR A 126 -15.42 11.49 9.12
C THR A 126 -16.23 10.26 9.50
N LYS A 127 -16.32 9.99 10.80
CA LYS A 127 -17.21 8.95 11.30
C LYS A 127 -18.63 9.43 10.97
N ALA A 128 -19.41 8.65 10.23
CA ALA A 128 -20.83 8.93 10.11
C ALA A 128 -21.41 8.92 11.53
N GLU A 129 -22.07 10.02 11.89
CA GLU A 129 -22.82 10.14 13.15
C GLU A 129 -23.96 9.12 13.22
#